data_AF-A0A2Z7A6U1-F1
#
_entry.id   AF-A0A2Z7A6U1-F1
#
_cell.length_a   1.000
_cell.length_b   1.000
_cell.length_c   1.000
_cell.angle_alpha   90.00
_cell.angle_beta   90.00
_cell.angle_gamma   90.00
#
_symmetry.space_group_name_H-M   'P 1'
#
loop_
_entity.id
_entity.type
_entity.pdbx_description
1 polymer ?
#
loop_
_entity_poly.entity_id
_entity_poly.type
_entity_poly.pdbx_seq_one_letter_code
_entity_poly.pdbx_strand_id
1 'polypeptide(L)'
;MKANTAIAISAGAPEWVEKRRYEYTNEEKKKSNLDNVARDILYKTLDKKMFSKIKTCATAKEIWEKLIQICEGNDETKENKLTVAQQKYESMKMRDGETMAEFDERFSAVVIELTSFGKEYSNRELALKVMRALPREWDVKTMAMRESKDLNKLELHDLFANLKAYDFELETRSEAGPSTSQPTKALGATISEQSSPSNLPNKSAMMQCPSSSRSLGNS
;
A
#
# COMPACT_ATOMS: atom_id res chain seq x y z
N MET A 1 13.50 -35.71 -12.81
CA MET A 1 12.98 -37.06 -13.15
C MET A 1 13.23 -37.96 -11.94
N LYS A 2 12.31 -38.87 -11.58
CA LYS A 2 12.57 -39.87 -10.50
C LYS A 2 13.56 -40.94 -10.98
N ALA A 3 14.42 -41.42 -10.06
CA ALA A 3 15.31 -42.56 -10.27
C ALA A 3 14.50 -43.81 -10.64
N ASN A 4 15.07 -44.68 -11.48
CA ASN A 4 14.44 -45.94 -11.86
C ASN A 4 14.66 -46.93 -10.71
N THR A 5 13.70 -47.03 -9.81
CA THR A 5 13.79 -47.88 -8.61
C THR A 5 13.01 -49.17 -8.79
N ALA A 6 13.55 -50.27 -8.25
CA ALA A 6 12.86 -51.53 -8.06
C ALA A 6 12.73 -51.80 -6.55
N ILE A 7 11.76 -52.62 -6.19
CA ILE A 7 11.62 -53.11 -4.82
C ILE A 7 12.47 -54.37 -4.69
N ALA A 8 13.47 -54.33 -3.82
CA ALA A 8 14.19 -55.51 -3.37
C ALA A 8 13.67 -55.89 -1.97
N ILE A 9 13.56 -57.19 -1.70
CA ILE A 9 13.26 -57.70 -0.35
C ILE A 9 14.60 -58.09 0.27
N SER A 10 15.14 -57.23 1.14
CA SER A 10 16.30 -57.54 1.97
C SER A 10 15.81 -57.63 3.42
N ALA A 11 16.07 -58.75 4.10
CA ALA A 11 15.69 -59.00 5.50
C ALA A 11 14.19 -58.81 5.88
N GLY A 12 13.25 -58.96 4.93
CA GLY A 12 11.81 -58.90 5.20
C GLY A 12 11.19 -57.50 5.15
N ALA A 13 11.96 -56.45 4.84
CA ALA A 13 11.44 -55.12 4.56
C ALA A 13 11.60 -54.79 3.06
N PRO A 14 10.57 -54.23 2.39
CA PRO A 14 10.71 -53.75 1.03
C PRO A 14 11.63 -52.51 1.00
N GLU A 15 12.78 -52.65 0.34
CA GLU A 15 13.79 -51.60 0.16
C GLU A 15 13.78 -51.13 -1.30
N TRP A 16 13.76 -49.81 -1.51
CA TRP A 16 13.80 -49.23 -2.85
C TRP A 16 15.24 -49.13 -3.33
N VAL A 17 15.62 -50.03 -4.24
CA VAL A 17 16.97 -50.11 -4.79
C VAL A 17 16.97 -49.55 -6.22
N GLU A 18 18.00 -48.79 -6.59
CA GLU A 18 18.16 -48.30 -7.95
C GLU A 18 18.40 -49.46 -8.92
N LYS A 19 17.54 -49.60 -9.94
CA LYS A 19 17.65 -50.65 -10.95
C LYS A 19 18.98 -50.57 -11.65
N ARG A 20 19.58 -51.72 -11.97
CA ARG A 20 20.77 -51.73 -12.82
C ARG A 20 20.38 -51.39 -14.26
N ARG A 21 21.25 -50.70 -15.01
CA ARG A 21 20.97 -50.21 -16.38
C ARG A 21 20.49 -51.28 -17.37
N TYR A 22 20.83 -52.55 -17.17
CA TYR A 22 20.37 -53.65 -18.04
C TYR A 22 18.92 -54.08 -17.76
N GLU A 23 18.38 -53.75 -16.57
CA GLU A 23 17.00 -54.06 -16.15
C GLU A 23 16.00 -52.98 -16.59
N TYR A 24 16.49 -51.95 -17.29
CA TYR A 24 15.67 -50.84 -17.73
C TYR A 24 14.73 -51.24 -18.85
N THR A 25 13.46 -50.84 -18.75
CA THR A 25 12.54 -50.88 -19.88
C THR A 25 13.01 -49.94 -21.00
N ASN A 26 12.44 -50.09 -22.20
CA ASN A 26 12.76 -49.19 -23.32
C ASN A 26 12.41 -47.72 -23.00
N GLU A 27 11.34 -47.49 -22.23
CA GLU A 27 10.93 -46.17 -21.75
C GLU A 27 11.93 -45.60 -20.74
N GLU A 28 12.39 -46.42 -19.79
CA GLU A 28 13.39 -46.05 -18.79
C GLU A 28 14.74 -45.70 -19.44
N LYS A 29 15.15 -46.44 -20.49
CA LYS A 29 16.33 -46.14 -21.31
C LYS A 29 16.20 -44.82 -22.07
N LYS A 30 15.07 -44.59 -22.74
CA LYS A 30 14.79 -43.32 -23.45
C LYS A 30 14.85 -42.12 -22.51
N LYS A 31 14.23 -42.24 -21.33
CA LYS A 31 14.20 -41.19 -20.32
C LYS A 31 15.60 -40.87 -19.77
N SER A 32 16.41 -41.90 -19.49
CA SER A 32 17.80 -41.73 -19.08
C SER A 32 18.65 -41.04 -20.16
N ASN A 33 18.48 -41.44 -21.43
CA ASN A 33 19.18 -40.78 -22.53
C ASN A 33 18.80 -39.29 -22.66
N LEU A 34 17.52 -38.95 -22.53
CA LEU A 34 17.08 -37.55 -22.56
C LEU A 34 17.65 -36.74 -21.38
N ASP A 35 17.69 -37.31 -20.18
CA ASP A 35 18.31 -36.65 -19.02
C ASP A 35 19.81 -36.41 -19.27
N ASN A 36 20.54 -37.39 -19.82
CA ASN A 36 21.96 -37.23 -20.17
C ASN A 36 22.19 -36.14 -21.22
N VAL A 37 21.36 -36.07 -22.26
CA VAL A 37 21.44 -35.00 -23.27
C VAL A 37 21.18 -33.64 -22.62
N ALA A 38 20.15 -33.51 -21.78
CA ALA A 38 19.86 -32.27 -21.08
C ALA A 38 21.01 -31.85 -20.14
N ARG A 39 21.61 -32.80 -19.41
CA ARG A 39 22.79 -32.55 -18.56
C ARG A 39 23.97 -32.05 -19.38
N ASP A 40 24.27 -32.67 -20.51
CA ASP A 40 25.39 -32.27 -21.37
C ASP A 40 25.21 -30.85 -21.93
N ILE A 41 23.99 -30.52 -22.36
CA ILE A 41 23.65 -29.14 -22.79
C ILE A 41 23.85 -28.17 -21.63
N LEU A 42 23.30 -28.45 -20.45
CA LEU A 42 23.43 -27.59 -19.27
C LEU A 42 24.90 -27.41 -18.87
N TYR A 43 25.73 -28.45 -18.94
CA TYR A 43 27.15 -28.31 -18.60
C TYR A 43 27.94 -27.48 -19.60
N LYS A 44 27.62 -27.59 -20.90
CA LYS A 44 28.31 -26.85 -21.96
C LYS A 44 28.00 -25.35 -21.97
N THR A 45 26.84 -24.95 -21.47
CA THR A 45 26.41 -23.54 -21.45
C THR A 45 26.92 -22.77 -20.23
N LEU A 46 27.46 -23.45 -19.22
CA LEU A 46 27.84 -22.84 -17.95
C LEU A 46 29.32 -22.50 -17.89
N ASP A 47 29.64 -21.41 -17.19
CA ASP A 47 31.00 -21.04 -16.87
C ASP A 47 31.61 -21.98 -15.80
N LYS A 48 32.94 -21.96 -15.68
CA LYS A 48 33.66 -22.81 -14.71
C LYS A 48 33.18 -22.59 -13.27
N LYS A 49 32.81 -21.36 -12.92
CA LYS A 49 32.35 -20.99 -11.59
C LYS A 49 31.01 -21.65 -11.28
N MET A 50 30.03 -21.57 -12.18
CA MET A 50 28.71 -22.18 -11.99
C MET A 50 28.79 -23.70 -12.03
N PHE A 51 29.56 -24.26 -12.98
CA PHE A 51 29.77 -25.70 -13.11
C PHE A 51 30.27 -26.33 -11.80
N SER A 52 31.23 -25.68 -11.12
CA SER A 52 31.79 -26.18 -9.86
C SER A 52 30.75 -26.39 -8.75
N LYS A 53 29.64 -25.63 -8.78
CA LYS A 53 28.56 -25.66 -7.79
C LYS A 53 27.48 -26.72 -8.07
N ILE A 54 27.36 -27.18 -9.32
CA ILE A 54 26.30 -28.10 -9.76
C ILE A 54 26.83 -29.49 -10.17
N LYS A 55 28.15 -29.69 -10.24
CA LYS A 55 28.78 -30.94 -10.69
C LYS A 55 28.36 -32.20 -9.92
N THR A 56 27.84 -32.04 -8.70
CA THR A 56 27.37 -33.14 -7.85
C THR A 56 25.93 -33.56 -8.12
N CYS A 57 25.17 -32.80 -8.91
CA CYS A 57 23.79 -33.12 -9.26
C CYS A 57 23.74 -34.37 -10.15
N ALA A 58 22.84 -35.30 -9.85
CA ALA A 58 22.70 -36.58 -10.54
C ALA A 58 21.78 -36.50 -11.76
N THR A 59 20.80 -35.60 -11.75
CA THR A 59 19.80 -35.46 -12.83
C THR A 59 19.83 -34.06 -13.47
N ALA A 60 19.37 -33.93 -14.71
CA ALA A 60 19.19 -32.62 -15.36
C ALA A 60 18.23 -31.72 -14.55
N LYS A 61 17.22 -32.35 -13.94
CA LYS A 61 16.28 -31.68 -13.05
C LYS A 61 16.98 -31.04 -11.84
N GLU A 62 17.82 -31.80 -11.13
CA GLU A 62 18.57 -31.28 -9.98
C GLU A 62 19.52 -30.16 -10.38
N ILE A 63 20.19 -30.28 -11.54
CA ILE A 63 21.02 -29.19 -12.06
C ILE A 63 20.18 -27.93 -12.24
N TRP A 64 19.02 -28.04 -12.91
CA TRP A 64 18.14 -26.91 -13.18
C TRP A 64 17.63 -26.27 -11.88
N GLU A 65 17.16 -27.06 -10.93
CA GLU A 65 16.73 -26.59 -9.61
C GLU A 65 17.87 -25.89 -8.84
N LYS A 66 19.09 -26.43 -8.91
CA LYS A 66 20.27 -25.82 -8.29
C LYS A 66 20.67 -24.51 -8.98
N LEU A 67 20.55 -24.43 -10.30
CA LEU A 67 20.81 -23.20 -11.06
C LEU A 67 19.80 -22.11 -10.68
N ILE A 68 18.52 -22.44 -10.58
CA ILE A 68 17.49 -21.52 -10.06
C ILE A 68 17.91 -21.02 -8.68
N GLN A 69 18.31 -21.92 -7.78
CA GLN A 69 18.78 -21.56 -6.43
C GLN A 69 20.02 -20.66 -6.43
N ILE A 70 20.96 -20.84 -7.35
CA ILE A 70 22.17 -20.02 -7.42
C ILE A 70 21.89 -18.63 -8.02
N CYS A 71 21.01 -18.56 -9.02
CA CYS A 71 20.67 -17.32 -9.71
C CYS A 71 19.70 -16.46 -8.90
N GLU A 72 18.67 -17.05 -8.30
CA GLU A 72 17.65 -16.34 -7.53
C GLU A 72 17.99 -16.22 -6.03
N GLY A 73 18.94 -17.04 -5.54
CA GLY A 73 19.21 -17.25 -4.13
C GLY A 73 18.49 -18.49 -3.57
N ASN A 74 19.00 -19.06 -2.46
CA ASN A 74 18.26 -20.08 -1.72
C ASN A 74 17.02 -19.46 -1.05
N ASP A 75 16.05 -20.30 -0.69
CA ASP A 75 14.81 -19.85 -0.03
C ASP A 75 15.10 -18.98 1.20
N GLU A 76 16.15 -19.32 1.95
CA GLU A 76 16.67 -18.53 3.07
C GLU A 76 17.14 -17.11 2.66
N THR A 77 17.80 -16.95 1.51
CA THR A 77 18.18 -15.62 0.98
C THR A 77 16.94 -14.82 0.58
N LYS A 78 15.93 -15.48 -0.01
CA LYS A 78 14.65 -14.84 -0.37
C LYS A 78 13.90 -14.40 0.88
N GLU A 79 13.84 -15.25 1.90
CA GLU A 79 13.20 -14.96 3.19
C GLU A 79 13.93 -13.83 3.95
N ASN A 80 15.26 -13.81 3.93
CA ASN A 80 16.05 -12.73 4.51
C ASN A 80 15.80 -11.40 3.79
N LYS A 81 15.78 -11.39 2.46
CA LYS A 81 15.47 -10.18 1.66
C LYS A 81 14.06 -9.67 1.95
N LEU A 82 13.08 -10.57 2.01
CA LEU A 82 11.71 -10.23 2.39
C LEU A 82 11.65 -9.63 3.80
N THR A 83 12.35 -10.23 4.76
CA THR A 83 12.41 -9.74 6.14
C THR A 83 13.01 -8.33 6.21
N VAL A 84 14.10 -8.08 5.48
CA VAL A 84 14.74 -6.76 5.40
C VAL A 84 13.80 -5.73 4.74
N ALA A 85 13.15 -6.09 3.64
CA ALA A 85 12.18 -5.22 2.97
C ALA A 85 10.98 -4.89 3.88
N GLN A 86 10.50 -5.88 4.63
CA GLN A 86 9.40 -5.69 5.59
C GLN A 86 9.83 -4.76 6.74
N GLN A 87 11.04 -4.93 7.28
CA GLN A 87 11.58 -4.03 8.30
C GLN A 87 11.73 -2.60 7.78
N LYS A 88 12.21 -2.45 6.53
CA LYS A 88 12.29 -1.15 5.85
C LYS A 88 10.91 -0.52 5.75
N TYR A 89 9.90 -1.24 5.26
CA TYR A 89 8.51 -0.78 5.22
C TYR A 89 8.00 -0.38 6.60
N GLU A 90 8.25 -1.20 7.64
CA GLU A 90 7.74 -0.90 8.97
C GLU A 90 8.37 0.34 9.59
N SER A 91 9.66 0.55 9.35
CA SER A 91 10.41 1.72 9.80
C SER A 91 10.22 2.96 8.94
N MET A 92 9.49 2.89 7.82
CA MET A 92 9.26 4.04 6.95
C MET A 92 8.61 5.19 7.72
N LYS A 93 9.30 6.32 7.70
CA LYS A 93 8.81 7.64 8.08
C LYS A 93 9.29 8.65 7.05
N MET A 94 8.55 9.74 6.92
CA MET A 94 9.02 10.92 6.22
C MET A 94 10.17 11.51 7.03
N ARG A 95 11.25 11.88 6.35
CA ARG A 95 12.46 12.42 6.98
C ARG A 95 12.35 13.93 7.14
N ASP A 96 13.13 14.51 8.04
CA ASP A 96 13.20 15.97 8.17
C ASP A 96 13.79 16.59 6.90
N GLY A 97 13.11 17.60 6.35
CA GLY A 97 13.52 18.28 5.11
C GLY A 97 13.29 17.48 3.82
N GLU A 98 12.70 16.30 3.91
CA GLU A 98 12.27 15.54 2.74
C GLU A 98 10.95 16.09 2.18
N THR A 99 10.86 16.20 0.86
CA THR A 99 9.63 16.62 0.19
C THR A 99 8.61 15.48 0.12
N MET A 100 7.32 15.81 0.00
CA MET A 100 6.29 14.78 -0.18
C MET A 100 6.52 13.90 -1.43
N ALA A 101 7.14 14.45 -2.48
CA ALA A 101 7.45 13.70 -3.70
C ALA A 101 8.56 12.66 -3.50
N GLU A 102 9.63 13.03 -2.78
CA GLU A 102 10.71 12.09 -2.43
C GLU A 102 10.22 10.99 -1.48
N PHE A 103 9.35 11.35 -0.52
CA PHE A 103 8.74 10.37 0.37
C PHE A 103 7.87 9.37 -0.39
N ASP A 104 7.03 9.83 -1.33
CA ASP A 104 6.23 8.98 -2.22
C ASP A 104 7.12 8.00 -2.99
N GLU A 105 8.17 8.48 -3.67
CA GLU A 105 9.06 7.62 -4.46
C GLU A 105 9.68 6.52 -3.59
N ARG A 106 10.20 6.87 -2.40
CA ARG A 106 10.78 5.87 -1.48
C ARG A 106 9.74 4.89 -0.98
N PHE A 107 8.53 5.34 -0.65
CA PHE A 107 7.47 4.49 -0.15
C PHE A 107 7.00 3.52 -1.22
N SER A 108 6.71 4.03 -2.42
CA SER A 108 6.31 3.26 -3.58
C SER A 108 7.37 2.23 -3.97
N ALA A 109 8.66 2.58 -3.94
CA ALA A 109 9.75 1.63 -4.20
C ALA A 109 9.76 0.44 -3.23
N VAL A 110 9.52 0.69 -1.94
CA VAL A 110 9.46 -0.38 -0.92
C VAL A 110 8.23 -1.26 -1.09
N VAL A 111 7.07 -0.68 -1.43
CA VAL A 111 5.86 -1.44 -1.71
C VAL A 111 6.05 -2.33 -2.94
N ILE A 112 6.64 -1.80 -4.02
CA ILE A 112 6.96 -2.59 -5.23
C ILE A 112 7.91 -3.74 -4.91
N GLU A 113 8.96 -3.49 -4.11
CA GLU A 113 9.89 -4.51 -3.67
C GLU A 113 9.18 -5.64 -2.89
N LEU A 114 8.28 -5.29 -1.97
CA LEU A 114 7.51 -6.27 -1.20
C LEU A 114 6.50 -7.05 -2.06
N THR A 115 5.83 -6.38 -3.00
CA THR A 115 4.94 -7.02 -3.97
C THR A 115 5.70 -8.00 -4.86
N SER A 116 6.96 -7.69 -5.21
CA SER A 116 7.81 -8.62 -5.97
C SER A 116 8.14 -9.91 -5.20
N PHE A 117 8.05 -9.88 -3.87
CA PHE A 117 8.17 -11.05 -3.00
C PHE A 117 6.81 -11.72 -2.68
N GLY A 118 5.72 -11.28 -3.33
CA GLY A 118 4.39 -11.85 -3.17
C GLY A 118 3.60 -11.32 -1.96
N LYS A 119 4.02 -10.19 -1.36
CA LYS A 119 3.20 -9.50 -0.36
C LYS A 119 2.16 -8.64 -1.04
N GLU A 120 0.91 -8.77 -0.62
CA GLU A 120 -0.19 -7.93 -1.08
C GLU A 120 -0.62 -6.99 0.04
N TYR A 121 -0.89 -5.74 -0.30
CA TYR A 121 -1.43 -4.75 0.63
C TYR A 121 -2.74 -4.21 0.07
N SER A 122 -3.75 -4.13 0.92
CA SER A 122 -4.97 -3.40 0.60
C SER A 122 -4.71 -1.90 0.54
N ASN A 123 -5.53 -1.18 -0.23
CA ASN A 123 -5.56 0.28 -0.27
C ASN A 123 -5.61 0.90 1.14
N ARG A 124 -6.44 0.31 2.01
CA ARG A 124 -6.58 0.76 3.40
C ARG A 124 -5.28 0.61 4.18
N GLU A 125 -4.58 -0.50 4.06
CA GLU A 125 -3.31 -0.73 4.76
C GLU A 125 -2.24 0.26 4.32
N LEU A 126 -2.09 0.48 3.01
CA LEU A 126 -1.15 1.44 2.46
C LEU A 126 -1.48 2.87 2.90
N ALA A 127 -2.75 3.27 2.82
CA ALA A 127 -3.18 4.60 3.23
C ALA A 127 -2.94 4.85 4.71
N LEU A 128 -3.30 3.90 5.57
CA LEU A 128 -3.04 4.01 7.01
C LEU A 128 -1.54 3.98 7.33
N LYS A 129 -0.72 3.28 6.54
CA LYS A 129 0.74 3.28 6.72
C LYS A 129 1.32 4.64 6.39
N VAL A 130 1.01 5.21 5.22
CA VAL A 130 1.46 6.55 4.81
C VAL A 130 1.05 7.58 5.85
N MET A 131 -0.23 7.64 6.24
CA MET A 131 -0.71 8.62 7.22
C MET A 131 -0.02 8.51 8.59
N ARG A 132 0.45 7.32 9.00
CA ARG A 132 1.21 7.13 10.26
C ARG A 132 2.71 7.44 10.12
N ALA A 133 3.22 7.42 8.89
CA ALA A 133 4.60 7.69 8.57
C ALA A 133 4.88 9.19 8.36
N LEU A 134 3.83 9.99 8.19
CA LEU A 134 3.93 11.44 8.06
C LEU A 134 4.26 12.12 9.41
N PRO A 135 4.90 13.30 9.39
CA PRO A 135 5.15 14.12 10.56
C PRO A 135 3.85 14.64 11.19
N ARG A 136 3.91 15.09 12.46
CA ARG A 136 2.71 15.52 13.23
C ARG A 136 2.00 16.73 12.62
N GLU A 137 2.72 17.53 11.85
CA GLU A 137 2.22 18.69 11.12
C GLU A 137 1.11 18.29 10.13
N TRP A 138 1.08 17.02 9.70
CA TRP A 138 0.07 16.47 8.80
C TRP A 138 -1.15 15.88 9.53
N ASP A 139 -1.19 15.88 10.86
CA ASP A 139 -2.25 15.22 11.65
C ASP A 139 -3.65 15.74 11.27
N VAL A 140 -3.81 17.07 11.13
CA VAL A 140 -5.10 17.68 10.75
C VAL A 140 -5.57 17.18 9.38
N LYS A 141 -4.67 17.16 8.40
CA LYS A 141 -4.96 16.69 7.04
C LYS A 141 -5.30 15.20 7.03
N THR A 142 -4.51 14.38 7.70
CA THR A 142 -4.73 12.91 7.74
C THR A 142 -6.02 12.55 8.48
N MET A 143 -6.37 13.26 9.56
CA MET A 143 -7.63 13.08 10.27
C MET A 143 -8.84 13.43 9.39
N ALA A 144 -8.82 14.60 8.74
CA ALA A 144 -9.87 14.98 7.81
C ALA A 144 -10.05 13.96 6.67
N MET A 145 -8.95 13.37 6.16
CA MET A 145 -9.02 12.32 5.14
C MET A 145 -9.62 11.02 5.67
N ARG A 146 -9.36 10.62 6.92
CA ARG A 146 -9.99 9.44 7.53
C ARG A 146 -11.50 9.58 7.68
N GLU A 147 -11.95 10.80 7.96
CA GLU A 147 -13.38 11.09 8.16
C GLU A 147 -14.13 11.25 6.84
N SER A 148 -13.48 11.79 5.80
CA SER A 148 -14.15 12.16 4.55
C SER A 148 -13.96 11.16 3.39
N LYS A 149 -12.94 10.30 3.43
CA LYS A 149 -12.62 9.36 2.33
C LYS A 149 -12.85 7.90 2.71
N ASP A 150 -13.31 7.10 1.76
CA ASP A 150 -13.31 5.64 1.87
C ASP A 150 -11.92 5.07 1.61
N LEU A 151 -11.19 4.76 2.70
CA LEU A 151 -9.82 4.26 2.62
C LEU A 151 -9.70 2.90 1.90
N ASN A 152 -10.78 2.13 1.76
CA ASN A 152 -10.72 0.87 1.02
C ASN A 152 -10.66 1.09 -0.50
N LYS A 153 -11.13 2.25 -0.97
CA LYS A 153 -11.15 2.64 -2.39
C LYS A 153 -10.10 3.68 -2.74
N LEU A 154 -9.40 4.23 -1.76
CA LEU A 154 -8.37 5.25 -1.96
C LEU A 154 -7.07 4.61 -2.42
N GLU A 155 -6.77 4.70 -3.71
CA GLU A 155 -5.51 4.20 -4.26
C GLU A 155 -4.31 5.00 -3.75
N LEU A 156 -3.14 4.36 -3.69
CA LEU A 156 -1.90 4.95 -3.19
C LEU A 156 -1.52 6.22 -3.97
N HIS A 157 -1.69 6.19 -5.30
CA HIS A 157 -1.44 7.32 -6.17
C HIS A 157 -2.32 8.54 -5.81
N ASP A 158 -3.62 8.31 -5.63
CA ASP A 158 -4.57 9.39 -5.30
C ASP A 158 -4.35 9.96 -3.90
N LEU A 159 -3.92 9.11 -2.95
CA LEU A 159 -3.48 9.55 -1.64
C LEU A 159 -2.31 10.53 -1.75
N PHE A 160 -1.24 10.14 -2.43
CA PHE A 160 -0.06 10.99 -2.58
C PHE A 160 -0.34 12.24 -3.42
N ALA A 161 -1.17 12.16 -4.46
CA ALA A 161 -1.61 13.33 -5.21
C ALA A 161 -2.32 14.35 -4.31
N ASN A 162 -3.19 13.89 -3.41
CA ASN A 162 -3.88 14.76 -2.46
C ASN A 162 -2.95 15.38 -1.41
N LEU A 163 -1.94 14.63 -0.96
CA LEU A 163 -0.94 15.11 0.00
C LEU A 163 -0.02 16.15 -0.64
N LYS A 164 0.48 15.92 -1.86
CA LYS A 164 1.30 16.89 -2.62
C LYS A 164 0.54 18.18 -2.91
N ALA A 165 -0.76 18.09 -3.25
CA ALA A 165 -1.59 19.28 -3.45
C ALA A 165 -1.72 20.12 -2.17
N TYR A 166 -1.84 19.48 -1.01
CA TYR A 166 -1.88 20.17 0.27
C TYR A 166 -0.54 20.80 0.66
N ASP A 167 0.58 20.11 0.38
CA ASP A 167 1.94 20.64 0.55
C ASP A 167 2.09 21.97 -0.21
N PHE A 168 1.73 21.96 -1.49
CA PHE A 168 1.77 23.14 -2.36
C PHE A 168 0.90 24.31 -1.85
N GLU A 169 -0.29 24.02 -1.31
CA GLU A 169 -1.15 25.04 -0.69
C GLU A 169 -0.55 25.62 0.59
N LEU A 170 0.22 24.85 1.37
CA LEU A 170 0.91 25.32 2.56
C LEU A 170 2.09 26.24 2.20
N GLU A 171 2.92 25.84 1.23
CA GLU A 171 4.03 26.66 0.73
C GLU A 171 3.55 28.03 0.24
N THR A 172 2.53 28.04 -0.63
CA THR A 172 1.98 29.28 -1.22
C THR A 172 1.37 30.23 -0.18
N ARG A 173 0.84 29.70 0.94
CA ARG A 173 0.34 30.52 2.05
C ARG A 173 1.46 31.05 2.95
N SER A 174 2.58 30.33 3.08
CA SER A 174 3.73 30.78 3.88
C SER A 174 4.52 31.90 3.18
N GLU A 175 4.51 31.93 1.84
CA GLU A 175 5.12 33.02 1.06
C GLU A 175 4.25 34.29 1.03
N ALA A 176 2.95 34.16 1.24
CA ALA A 176 2.04 35.27 1.46
C ALA A 176 2.10 35.75 2.93
N GLY A 177 3.09 36.58 3.27
CA GLY A 177 3.15 37.27 4.57
C GLY A 177 1.84 38.00 4.93
N PRO A 178 1.63 38.37 6.21
CA PRO A 178 0.34 38.88 6.70
C PRO A 178 -0.05 40.14 5.92
N SER A 179 -0.98 39.99 4.97
CA SER A 179 -1.56 41.12 4.27
C SER A 179 -2.41 41.92 5.26
N THR A 180 -1.84 43.04 5.65
CA THR A 180 -2.47 44.15 6.34
C THR A 180 -3.77 44.59 5.66
N SER A 181 -4.73 44.96 6.53
CA SER A 181 -5.91 45.80 6.29
C SER A 181 -7.08 45.20 5.49
N GLN A 182 -8.07 44.69 6.23
CA GLN A 182 -9.46 44.91 5.84
C GLN A 182 -9.83 46.36 6.16
N PRO A 183 -10.36 47.16 5.21
CA PRO A 183 -11.18 48.29 5.55
C PRO A 183 -12.61 47.79 5.74
N THR A 184 -13.09 47.79 6.99
CA THR A 184 -14.51 47.72 7.31
C THR A 184 -15.21 48.94 6.71
N LYS A 185 -15.84 48.78 5.55
CA LYS A 185 -16.81 49.77 5.05
C LYS A 185 -18.15 49.52 5.74
N ALA A 186 -18.48 50.40 6.68
CA ALA A 186 -19.79 50.49 7.31
C ALA A 186 -20.88 50.72 6.23
N LEU A 187 -21.95 49.92 6.27
CA LEU A 187 -23.18 50.20 5.51
C LEU A 187 -23.91 51.35 6.20
N GLY A 188 -23.90 52.53 5.57
CA GLY A 188 -24.79 53.63 5.89
C GLY A 188 -26.17 53.38 5.31
N ALA A 189 -27.19 53.39 6.18
CA ALA A 189 -28.59 53.33 5.80
C ALA A 189 -28.96 54.53 4.93
N THR A 190 -29.66 54.29 3.82
CA THR A 190 -30.45 55.33 3.14
C THR A 190 -31.85 54.78 2.93
N ILE A 191 -32.78 55.32 3.71
CA ILE A 191 -34.22 55.23 3.53
C ILE A 191 -34.55 56.01 2.25
N SER A 192 -35.31 55.40 1.35
CA SER A 192 -36.04 56.12 0.30
C SER A 192 -37.45 55.56 0.20
N GLU A 193 -38.40 56.32 0.75
CA GLU A 193 -39.84 56.17 0.51
C GLU A 193 -40.23 56.73 -0.86
N GLN A 194 -41.32 56.17 -1.43
CA GLN A 194 -42.43 56.78 -2.19
C GLN A 194 -43.00 55.72 -3.16
N SER A 195 -44.31 55.50 -3.38
CA SER A 195 -45.55 56.25 -3.09
C SER A 195 -46.78 55.40 -3.53
N SER A 196 -47.79 55.15 -2.67
CA SER A 196 -49.19 55.71 -2.72
C SER A 196 -50.28 54.68 -3.16
N PRO A 197 -51.60 54.94 -3.01
CA PRO A 197 -52.37 55.02 -1.73
C PRO A 197 -53.75 54.31 -1.80
N SER A 198 -54.45 54.10 -0.66
CA SER A 198 -55.93 54.25 -0.61
C SER A 198 -56.55 54.15 0.80
N ASN A 199 -57.33 55.20 1.11
CA ASN A 199 -58.54 55.30 1.95
C ASN A 199 -58.49 55.11 3.49
N LEU A 200 -58.50 56.27 4.16
CA LEU A 200 -59.09 56.63 5.47
C LEU A 200 -60.62 56.38 5.53
N PRO A 201 -61.33 56.66 6.65
CA PRO A 201 -60.92 56.76 8.08
C PRO A 201 -61.89 56.02 9.03
N ASN A 202 -61.52 55.79 10.30
CA ASN A 202 -62.44 56.19 11.38
C ASN A 202 -61.75 56.55 12.70
N LYS A 203 -62.36 57.54 13.35
CA LYS A 203 -61.91 58.35 14.47
C LYS A 203 -62.18 57.70 15.84
N SER A 204 -61.32 58.06 16.79
CA SER A 204 -61.60 58.38 18.21
C SER A 204 -62.25 57.33 19.11
N ALA A 205 -61.54 56.96 20.20
CA ALA A 205 -61.92 57.37 21.56
C ALA A 205 -60.90 56.87 22.59
N MET A 206 -60.47 57.79 23.46
CA MET A 206 -59.82 57.53 24.73
C MET A 206 -60.79 56.80 25.68
N MET A 207 -60.31 55.83 26.47
CA MET A 207 -60.63 55.77 27.91
C MET A 207 -59.79 54.72 28.65
N GLN A 208 -58.89 55.23 29.49
CA GLN A 208 -58.58 54.84 30.88
C GLN A 208 -58.53 53.37 31.34
N CYS A 209 -57.35 53.03 31.87
CA CYS A 209 -57.04 52.16 33.03
C CYS A 209 -58.06 52.27 34.19
N PRO A 210 -58.18 51.30 35.14
CA PRO A 210 -57.03 50.73 35.85
C PRO A 210 -57.10 49.25 36.33
N SER A 211 -55.91 48.78 36.74
CA SER A 211 -55.57 47.95 37.92
C SER A 211 -56.67 47.08 38.54
N SER A 212 -56.48 45.83 38.95
CA SER A 212 -55.32 45.30 39.65
C SER A 212 -55.53 43.80 39.93
N SER A 213 -54.45 43.03 39.79
CA SER A 213 -53.99 41.97 40.70
C SER A 213 -54.83 40.72 41.07
N ARG A 214 -54.06 39.61 41.21
CA ARG A 214 -54.29 38.39 42.01
C ARG A 214 -55.26 37.37 41.40
N SER A 215 -55.03 36.06 41.48
CA SER A 215 -54.01 35.24 42.14
C SER A 215 -54.28 33.78 41.76
N LEU A 216 -53.22 33.00 41.54
CA LEU A 216 -52.99 31.60 41.99
C LEU A 216 -54.05 30.49 41.75
N GLY A 217 -53.53 29.31 41.43
CA GLY A 217 -54.18 28.00 41.60
C GLY A 217 -54.02 27.15 40.34
N ASN A 218 -52.89 26.45 40.17
CA ASN A 218 -52.72 25.02 40.52
C ASN A 218 -53.88 24.11 40.07
N SER A 219 -53.68 23.36 38.99
CA SER A 219 -53.36 21.92 39.01
C SER A 219 -52.94 21.47 37.62
#